data_AF-A0A7C0Z2A4-F1
#
_entry.id   AF-A0A7C0Z2A4-F1
#
_cell.length_a   1.000
_cell.length_b   1.000
_cell.length_c   1.000
_cell.angle_alpha   90.00
_cell.angle_beta   90.00
_cell.angle_gamma   90.00
#
_symmetry.space_group_name_H-M   'P 1'
#
loop_
_entity.id
_entity.type
_entity.pdbx_description
1 polymer ?
#
loop_
_entity_poly.entity_id
_entity_poly.type
_entity_poly.pdbx_seq_one_letter_code
_entity_poly.pdbx_strand_id
1 'polypeptide(L)'
;MPKAVVIGGVAAGMSAASQIKRRAPEFDVVVLERTPFVSYGSCGLPYYISGIVDDPMKLIAIPKERFITERGIDVRTATEALAIYPDRKEVRARGPQG
;
A
#
# COMPACT_ATOMS: atom_id res chain seq x y z
N MET A 1 -20.59 2.14 6.42
CA MET A 1 -19.55 3.00 5.84
C MET A 1 -19.07 2.36 4.55
N PRO A 2 -18.88 3.11 3.45
CA PRO A 2 -18.39 2.56 2.20
C PRO A 2 -16.93 2.09 2.34
N LYS A 3 -16.55 1.03 1.63
CA LYS A 3 -15.22 0.42 1.72
C LYS A 3 -14.54 0.41 0.36
N ALA A 4 -13.28 0.81 0.32
CA ALA A 4 -12.41 0.67 -0.85
C ALA A 4 -11.24 -0.27 -0.52
N VAL A 5 -11.03 -1.26 -1.38
CA VAL A 5 -9.86 -2.14 -1.31
C VAL A 5 -8.95 -1.81 -2.49
N VAL A 6 -7.71 -1.43 -2.18
CA VAL A 6 -6.66 -1.13 -3.15
C VAL A 6 -5.69 -2.30 -3.16
N ILE A 7 -5.46 -2.89 -4.32
CA ILE A 7 -4.52 -4.01 -4.50
C ILE A 7 -3.22 -3.45 -5.10
N GLY A 8 -2.13 -3.58 -4.35
CA GLY A 8 -0.83 -2.94 -4.60
C GLY A 8 -0.63 -1.66 -3.80
N GLY A 9 0.53 -1.51 -3.17
CA GLY A 9 0.87 -0.45 -2.21
C GLY A 9 2.11 0.37 -2.59
N VAL A 10 2.48 0.42 -3.87
CA VAL A 10 3.58 1.27 -4.36
C VAL A 10 3.01 2.61 -4.88
N ALA A 11 3.36 3.05 -6.10
CA ALA A 11 3.02 4.39 -6.58
C ALA A 11 1.52 4.61 -6.77
N ALA A 12 0.90 3.90 -7.72
CA ALA A 12 -0.51 4.12 -8.08
C ALA A 12 -1.46 3.80 -6.91
N GLY A 13 -1.24 2.68 -6.23
CA GLY A 13 -2.08 2.22 -5.13
C GLY A 13 -2.11 3.20 -3.95
N MET A 14 -0.96 3.63 -3.44
CA MET A 14 -0.92 4.58 -2.32
C MET A 14 -1.42 5.97 -2.72
N SER A 15 -1.23 6.35 -3.99
CA SER A 15 -1.80 7.60 -4.53
C SER A 15 -3.32 7.55 -4.53
N ALA A 16 -3.91 6.45 -5.01
CA ALA A 16 -5.36 6.24 -5.01
C ALA A 16 -5.91 6.20 -3.58
N ALA A 17 -5.33 5.39 -2.69
CA ALA A 17 -5.74 5.29 -1.29
C ALA A 17 -5.72 6.65 -0.58
N SER A 18 -4.64 7.42 -0.78
CA SER A 18 -4.52 8.76 -0.21
C SER A 18 -5.52 9.76 -0.79
N GLN A 19 -5.84 9.67 -2.09
CA GLN A 19 -6.85 10.54 -2.71
C GLN A 19 -8.27 10.20 -2.21
N ILE A 20 -8.59 8.91 -2.04
CA ILE A 20 -9.87 8.47 -1.47
C ILE A 20 -10.03 9.06 -0.07
N LYS A 21 -9.06 8.88 0.84
CA LYS A 21 -9.15 9.45 2.19
C LYS A 21 -9.25 10.97 2.22
N ARG A 22 -8.62 11.69 1.28
CA ARG A 22 -8.73 13.15 1.19
C ARG A 22 -10.08 13.64 0.69
N ARG A 23 -10.66 12.95 -0.30
CA ARG A 23 -11.88 13.42 -1.00
C ARG A 23 -13.17 12.82 -0.43
N ALA A 24 -13.08 11.64 0.17
CA ALA A 24 -14.17 10.86 0.72
C ALA A 24 -13.72 10.24 2.07
N PRO A 25 -13.56 11.08 3.11
CA PRO A 25 -12.99 10.65 4.39
C PRO A 25 -13.81 9.56 5.10
N GLU A 26 -15.09 9.41 4.77
CA GLU A 26 -16.01 8.40 5.27
C GLU A 26 -15.73 6.98 4.76
N PHE A 27 -14.84 6.83 3.77
CA PHE A 27 -14.42 5.52 3.28
C PHE A 27 -13.46 4.84 4.25
N ASP A 28 -13.75 3.56 4.51
CA ASP A 28 -12.79 2.60 5.05
C ASP A 28 -11.88 2.15 3.91
N VAL A 29 -10.61 2.56 3.94
CA VAL A 29 -9.64 2.26 2.87
C VAL A 29 -8.65 1.21 3.36
N VAL A 30 -8.61 0.08 2.66
CA VAL A 30 -7.66 -1.01 2.90
C VAL A 30 -6.72 -1.13 1.71
N VAL A 31 -5.41 -1.17 1.96
CA VAL A 31 -4.38 -1.46 0.95
C VAL A 31 -3.82 -2.85 1.22
N LEU A 32 -3.82 -3.70 0.20
CA LEU A 32 -3.17 -5.02 0.22
C LEU A 32 -1.88 -4.94 -0.59
N GLU A 33 -0.74 -5.14 0.06
CA GLU A 33 0.57 -5.16 -0.57
C GLU A 33 1.28 -6.48 -0.26
N ARG A 34 1.70 -7.17 -1.32
CA ARG A 34 2.35 -8.48 -1.20
C ARG A 34 3.71 -8.39 -0.52
N THR A 35 4.44 -7.31 -0.78
CA THR A 35 5.79 -7.10 -0.23
C THR A 35 5.72 -6.48 1.17
N PRO A 36 6.84 -6.44 1.93
CA PRO A 36 6.86 -5.78 3.23
C PRO A 36 6.88 -4.24 3.14
N PHE A 37 7.04 -3.66 1.94
CA PHE A 37 7.25 -2.23 1.75
C PHE A 37 6.11 -1.58 0.97
N VAL A 38 5.78 -0.34 1.34
CA VAL A 38 4.84 0.52 0.60
C VAL A 38 5.51 1.83 0.24
N SER A 39 4.97 2.51 -0.77
CA SER A 39 5.37 3.88 -1.13
C SER A 39 6.87 4.08 -1.38
N TYR A 40 7.59 3.04 -1.82
CA TYR A 40 8.99 3.17 -2.21
C TYR A 40 9.13 3.59 -3.68
N GLY A 41 10.16 4.40 -3.96
CA GLY A 41 10.50 4.81 -5.32
C GLY A 41 11.33 3.74 -6.02
N SER A 42 10.69 2.88 -6.82
CA SER A 42 11.40 1.86 -7.62
C SER A 42 12.42 2.46 -8.59
N CYS A 43 12.15 3.65 -9.13
CA CYS A 43 13.08 4.42 -9.95
C CYS A 43 14.38 4.80 -9.21
N GLY A 44 14.37 4.75 -7.88
CA GLY A 44 15.53 5.07 -7.03
C GLY A 44 16.47 3.89 -6.78
N LEU A 45 16.03 2.65 -7.05
CA LEU A 45 16.81 1.43 -6.80
C LEU A 45 18.16 1.40 -7.54
N PRO A 46 18.30 1.87 -8.80
CA PRO A 46 19.59 1.93 -9.47
C PRO A 46 20.63 2.77 -8.71
N TYR A 47 20.20 3.84 -8.04
CA TYR A 47 21.11 4.68 -7.25
C TYR A 47 21.59 3.99 -5.98
N TYR A 48 20.75 3.15 -5.37
CA TYR A 48 21.17 2.28 -4.26
C TYR A 48 22.20 1.25 -4.74
N ILE A 49 21.93 0.57 -5.85
CA ILE A 49 22.86 -0.42 -6.42
C ILE A 49 24.21 0.21 -6.79
N SER A 50 24.20 1.45 -7.30
CA SER A 50 25.42 2.19 -7.64
C SER A 50 26.20 2.73 -6.44
N GLY A 51 25.66 2.64 -5.22
CA GLY A 51 26.26 3.18 -4.00
C GLY A 51 26.06 4.70 -3.80
N ILE A 52 25.36 5.39 -4.70
CA ILE A 52 24.98 6.80 -4.54
C ILE A 52 23.98 6.98 -3.39
N VAL A 53 23.05 6.04 -3.25
CA VAL A 53 22.20 5.90 -2.07
C VAL A 53 22.79 4.77 -1.23
N ASP A 54 23.09 5.06 0.02
CA ASP A 54 23.73 4.19 1.01
C ASP A 54 22.73 3.28 1.75
N ASP A 55 21.47 3.71 1.85
CA ASP A 55 20.42 3.00 2.57
C ASP A 55 19.14 2.90 1.72
N PRO A 56 18.64 1.69 1.39
CA PRO A 56 17.45 1.51 0.58
C PRO A 56 16.18 2.05 1.27
N MET A 57 16.19 2.22 2.60
CA MET A 57 15.07 2.82 3.33
C MET A 57 14.87 4.30 2.98
N LYS A 58 15.92 4.99 2.51
CA LYS A 58 15.81 6.36 1.98
C LYS A 58 14.96 6.45 0.70
N LEU A 59 14.68 5.32 0.06
CA LEU A 59 13.80 5.26 -1.11
C LEU A 59 12.31 5.19 -0.72
N ILE A 60 11.98 5.02 0.56
CA ILE A 60 10.59 5.05 1.05
C ILE A 60 10.15 6.50 1.19
N ALA A 61 9.21 6.93 0.35
CA ALA A 61 8.71 8.30 0.40
C ALA A 61 7.88 8.58 1.66
N ILE A 62 7.09 7.59 2.11
CA ILE A 62 6.24 7.68 3.29
C ILE A 62 6.23 6.31 3.99
N PRO A 63 6.62 6.24 5.29
CA PRO A 63 6.54 5.00 6.06
C PRO A 63 5.10 4.47 6.20
N LYS A 64 4.95 3.15 6.31
CA LYS A 64 3.66 2.46 6.48
C LYS A 64 2.85 3.05 7.64
N GLU A 65 3.52 3.25 8.78
CA GLU A 65 2.93 3.70 10.04
C GLU A 65 2.23 5.05 9.85
N ARG A 66 2.83 5.94 9.05
CA ARG A 66 2.29 7.26 8.74
C ARG A 66 0.97 7.20 7.96
N PHE A 67 0.80 6.22 7.07
CA PHE A 67 -0.48 6.02 6.40
C PHE A 67 -1.57 5.56 7.37
N ILE A 68 -1.21 4.77 8.38
CA ILE A 68 -2.15 4.25 9.38
C ILE A 68 -2.53 5.37 10.36
N THR A 69 -1.54 6.00 11.00
CA THR A 69 -1.78 6.94 12.11
C THR A 69 -2.23 8.32 11.65
N GLU A 70 -1.69 8.85 10.55
CA GLU A 70 -1.99 10.21 10.09
C GLU A 70 -3.05 10.24 8.99
N ARG A 71 -3.20 9.17 8.20
CA ARG A 71 -4.10 9.15 7.03
C ARG A 71 -5.29 8.21 7.17
N GLY A 72 -5.35 7.40 8.23
CA GLY A 72 -6.45 6.47 8.48
C GLY A 72 -6.62 5.45 7.35
N ILE A 73 -5.53 4.94 6.79
CA ILE A 73 -5.50 3.88 5.78
C ILE A 73 -5.04 2.59 6.46
N ASP A 74 -5.83 1.53 6.37
CA ASP A 74 -5.43 0.19 6.80
C ASP A 74 -4.46 -0.40 5.76
N VAL A 75 -3.16 -0.39 6.07
CA VAL A 75 -2.12 -0.91 5.18
C VAL A 75 -1.68 -2.29 5.63
N ARG A 76 -1.96 -3.30 4.80
CA ARG A 76 -1.61 -4.70 5.03
C ARG A 76 -0.50 -5.11 4.09
N THR A 77 0.73 -5.03 4.58
CA THR A 77 1.93 -5.57 3.92
C THR A 77 2.04 -7.08 4.12
N ALA A 78 2.92 -7.73 3.37
CA ALA A 78 3.05 -9.20 3.36
C ALA A 78 1.68 -9.91 3.14
N THR A 79 0.79 -9.28 2.38
CA THR A 79 -0.58 -9.73 2.15
C THR A 79 -0.88 -9.76 0.65
N GLU A 80 -1.06 -10.95 0.09
CA GLU A 80 -1.28 -11.15 -1.34
C GLU A 80 -2.77 -11.34 -1.63
N ALA A 81 -3.34 -10.50 -2.50
CA ALA A 81 -4.67 -10.73 -3.04
C ALA A 81 -4.62 -11.90 -4.04
N LEU A 82 -5.43 -12.94 -3.79
CA LEU A 82 -5.43 -14.20 -4.54
C LEU A 82 -6.62 -14.32 -5.51
N ALA A 83 -7.75 -13.67 -5.20
CA ALA A 83 -8.94 -13.70 -6.05
C ALA A 83 -9.83 -12.48 -5.77
N ILE A 84 -10.56 -12.03 -6.80
CA ILE A 84 -11.58 -11.00 -6.72
C ILE A 84 -12.90 -11.64 -7.15
N TYR A 85 -13.96 -11.42 -6.36
CA TYR A 85 -15.31 -11.91 -6.64
C TYR A 85 -16.27 -10.72 -6.78
N PRO A 86 -16.46 -10.17 -7.98
CA PRO A 86 -17.25 -8.96 -8.20
C PRO A 86 -18.71 -9.08 -7.73
N ASP A 87 -19.34 -10.22 -8.01
CA ASP A 87 -20.75 -10.46 -7.66
C ASP A 87 -21.00 -10.41 -6.15
N ARG A 88 -19.98 -10.79 -5.36
CA ARG A 88 -20.01 -10.79 -3.89
C ARG A 88 -19.36 -9.54 -3.29
N LYS A 89 -18.68 -8.74 -4.12
CA LYS A 89 -17.84 -7.61 -3.68
C LYS A 89 -16.77 -8.02 -2.67
N GLU A 90 -16.12 -9.16 -2.92
CA GLU A 90 -15.12 -9.76 -2.02
C GLU A 90 -13.75 -9.85 -2.68
N VAL A 91 -12.70 -9.77 -1.86
CA VAL A 91 -11.31 -10.08 -2.23
C VAL A 91 -10.78 -11.13 -1.28
N ARG A 92 -10.34 -12.27 -1.81
CA ARG A 92 -9.61 -13.28 -1.02
C ARG A 92 -8.15 -12.88 -0.99
N ALA A 93 -7.59 -12.79 0.21
CA ALA A 93 -6.17 -12.50 0.40
C ALA A 93 -5.53 -13.50 1.36
N ARG A 94 -4.23 -13.74 1.19
CA ARG A 94 -3.38 -14.52 2.10
C ARG A 94 -2.50 -13.56 2.87
N GLY A 95 -2.57 -13.63 4.20
CA GLY A 95 -1.80 -12.77 5.10
C GLY A 95 -0.47 -13.40 5.49
N PRO A 96 0.30 -12.74 6.36
CA PRO A 96 1.59 -13.27 6.84
C PRO A 96 1.46 -14.55 7.69
N GLN A 97 0.26 -14.88 8.18
CA GLN A 97 0.00 -16.07 9.02
C GLN A 97 -0.58 -17.26 8.24
N GLY A 98 -0.73 -17.15 6.91
CA GLY A 98 -1.45 -18.13 6.08
C GLY A 98 -2.89 -17.74 5.86
#